data_AF-A0A5R8M791-F1
#
_entry.id   AF-A0A5R8M791-F1
#
_cell.length_a   1.000
_cell.length_b   1.000
_cell.length_c   1.000
_cell.angle_alpha   90.00
_cell.angle_beta   90.00
_cell.angle_gamma   90.00
#
_symmetry.space_group_name_H-M   'P 1'
#
loop_
_entity.id
_entity.type
_entity.pdbx_description
1 polymer ?
#
loop_
_entity_poly.entity_id
_entity_poly.type
_entity_poly.pdbx_seq_one_letter_code
_entity_poly.pdbx_strand_id
1 'polypeptide(L)'
;MIKFFRKIRQNLLSEGKTGKYIKYAFGEILLVVIGILIALQVSNWNKKRIDSDSEKEALFDLNTEIKSNIEALEIIIAEHEKSLVAGKEIKSMITDTNKLNSISNDSLQSILIVMNYNYTYDPKLGILNSVINSGRINLIQNKEIRYMLSSINEFIIDADEDTKVIEKLRREYYWPMIASKKEIIDYNKLSRDNKKSFRNPEFIFWVDFITTVRQSGLEEENDLLKFLKKVNIAIESEIKK
;
A
#
# COMPACT_ATOMS: atom_id res chain seq x y z
N MET A 1 25.40 44.26 -28.30
CA MET A 1 24.27 45.23 -28.20
C MET A 1 24.57 46.45 -27.32
N ILE A 2 25.14 46.29 -26.12
CA ILE A 2 25.44 47.41 -25.20
C ILE A 2 26.28 48.54 -25.83
N LYS A 3 27.29 48.23 -26.65
CA LYS A 3 28.14 49.27 -27.29
C LYS A 3 27.40 50.13 -28.34
N PHE A 4 26.39 49.58 -29.01
CA PHE A 4 25.62 50.28 -30.04
C PHE A 4 24.64 51.28 -29.42
N PHE A 5 23.85 50.83 -28.43
CA PHE A 5 22.94 51.69 -27.67
C PHE A 5 23.67 52.73 -26.81
N ARG A 6 24.89 52.40 -26.32
CA ARG A 6 25.75 53.37 -25.62
C ARG A 6 26.18 54.54 -26.52
N LYS A 7 26.54 54.28 -27.78
CA LYS A 7 27.00 55.30 -28.72
C LYS A 7 25.86 56.25 -29.12
N ILE A 8 24.64 55.72 -29.28
CA ILE A 8 23.43 56.52 -29.54
C ILE A 8 23.09 57.42 -28.35
N ARG A 9 23.18 56.90 -27.11
CA ARG A 9 22.96 57.70 -25.89
C ARG A 9 23.96 58.84 -25.73
N GLN A 10 25.24 58.58 -25.98
CA GLN A 10 26.29 59.60 -25.90
C GLN A 10 26.05 60.73 -26.92
N ASN A 11 25.68 60.39 -28.17
CA ASN A 11 25.37 61.37 -29.21
C ASN A 11 24.12 62.21 -28.89
N LEU A 12 23.08 61.61 -28.29
CA LEU A 12 21.85 62.32 -27.91
C LEU A 12 22.05 63.29 -26.72
N LEU A 13 22.98 62.98 -25.82
CA LEU A 13 23.38 63.86 -24.71
C LEU A 13 24.24 65.04 -25.21
N SER A 14 25.16 64.80 -26.15
CA SER A 14 26.01 65.87 -26.71
C SER A 14 25.25 66.90 -27.56
N GLU A 15 24.08 66.53 -28.08
CA GLU A 15 23.22 67.43 -28.88
C GLU A 15 22.18 68.21 -28.05
N GLY A 16 22.22 68.14 -26.71
CA GLY A 16 21.25 68.85 -25.84
C GLY A 16 19.83 68.27 -25.84
N LYS A 17 19.62 67.06 -26.37
CA LYS A 17 18.29 66.43 -26.55
C LYS A 17 17.90 65.51 -25.38
N THR A 18 17.89 66.04 -24.16
CA THR A 18 17.58 65.31 -22.91
C THR A 18 16.24 64.55 -22.95
N GLY A 19 15.19 65.13 -23.55
CA GLY A 19 13.89 64.45 -23.69
C GLY A 19 13.91 63.21 -24.59
N LYS A 20 14.76 63.19 -25.64
CA LYS A 20 14.94 62.01 -26.50
C LYS A 20 15.79 60.96 -25.77
N TYR A 21 16.82 61.39 -25.05
CA TYR A 21 17.66 60.51 -24.24
C TYR A 21 16.84 59.67 -23.23
N ILE A 22 15.92 60.30 -22.49
CA ILE A 22 15.08 59.59 -21.50
C ILE A 22 14.18 58.54 -22.18
N LYS A 23 13.56 58.87 -23.33
CA LYS A 23 12.73 57.92 -24.09
C LYS A 23 13.54 56.70 -24.58
N TYR A 24 14.77 56.92 -25.06
CA TYR A 24 15.64 55.84 -25.51
C TYR A 24 16.17 54.98 -24.36
N ALA A 25 16.53 55.59 -23.22
CA ALA A 25 16.97 54.85 -22.03
C ALA A 25 15.83 53.99 -21.45
N PHE A 26 14.59 54.51 -21.44
CA PHE A 26 13.41 53.75 -21.03
C PHE A 26 13.15 52.56 -21.97
N GLY A 27 13.28 52.75 -23.28
CA GLY A 27 13.16 51.66 -24.26
C GLY A 27 14.22 50.56 -24.07
N GLU A 28 15.46 50.91 -23.72
CA GLU A 28 16.53 49.95 -23.42
C GLU A 28 16.22 49.13 -22.16
N ILE A 29 15.74 49.78 -21.10
CA ILE A 29 15.31 49.09 -19.87
C ILE A 29 14.13 48.15 -20.18
N LEU A 30 13.13 48.61 -20.93
CA LEU A 30 11.97 47.80 -21.31
C LEU A 30 12.37 46.55 -22.10
N LEU A 31 13.30 46.69 -23.06
CA LEU A 31 13.84 45.57 -23.84
C LEU A 31 14.60 44.56 -22.95
N VAL A 32 15.40 45.04 -22.00
CA VAL A 32 16.09 44.18 -21.03
C VAL A 32 15.09 43.44 -20.15
N VAL A 33 14.07 44.14 -19.65
CA VAL A 33 13.00 43.54 -18.83
C VAL A 33 12.25 42.46 -19.61
N ILE A 34 11.86 42.73 -20.87
CA ILE A 34 11.22 41.73 -21.74
C ILE A 34 12.15 40.52 -21.94
N GLY A 35 13.45 40.74 -22.18
CA GLY A 35 14.43 39.66 -22.31
C GLY A 35 14.52 38.77 -21.07
N ILE A 36 14.56 39.38 -19.87
CA ILE A 36 14.56 38.64 -18.59
C ILE A 36 13.25 37.87 -18.41
N LEU A 37 12.11 38.48 -18.69
CA LEU A 37 10.81 37.82 -18.57
C LEU A 37 10.70 36.61 -19.50
N ILE A 38 11.15 36.73 -20.75
CA ILE A 38 11.18 35.59 -21.69
C ILE A 38 12.13 34.50 -21.18
N ALA A 39 13.31 34.84 -20.69
CA ALA A 39 14.25 33.87 -20.13
C ALA A 39 13.66 33.11 -18.93
N LEU A 40 12.98 33.82 -18.02
CA LEU A 40 12.27 33.23 -16.89
C LEU A 40 11.12 32.34 -17.35
N GLN A 41 10.34 32.76 -18.36
CA GLN A 41 9.26 31.95 -18.91
C GLN A 41 9.77 30.64 -19.53
N VAL A 42 10.85 30.69 -20.33
CA VAL A 42 11.48 29.50 -20.92
C VAL A 42 12.00 28.57 -19.82
N SER A 43 12.64 29.11 -18.79
CA SER A 43 13.13 28.33 -17.64
C SER A 43 11.99 27.64 -16.89
N ASN A 44 10.92 28.37 -16.57
CA ASN A 44 9.74 27.83 -15.90
C ASN A 44 9.02 26.77 -16.74
N TRP A 45 8.94 26.96 -18.07
CA TRP A 45 8.35 25.97 -18.97
C TRP A 45 9.16 24.68 -19.02
N ASN A 46 10.49 24.78 -19.12
CA ASN A 46 11.37 23.60 -19.07
C ASN A 46 11.26 22.87 -17.72
N LYS A 47 11.20 23.61 -16.60
CA LYS A 47 11.01 23.02 -15.27
C LYS A 47 9.67 22.29 -15.17
N LYS A 48 8.58 22.91 -15.62
CA LYS A 48 7.25 22.28 -15.65
C LYS A 48 7.24 20.99 -16.50
N ARG A 49 7.96 20.96 -17.63
CA ARG A 49 8.10 19.75 -18.45
C ARG A 49 8.80 18.64 -17.66
N ILE A 50 9.96 18.93 -17.08
CA ILE A 50 10.74 17.96 -16.28
C ILE A 50 9.92 17.43 -15.10
N ASP A 51 9.19 18.30 -14.42
CA ASP A 51 8.34 17.92 -13.28
C ASP A 51 7.18 17.03 -13.73
N SER A 52 6.57 17.32 -14.88
CA SER A 52 5.52 16.48 -15.47
C SER A 52 6.05 15.11 -15.93
N ASP A 53 7.26 15.04 -16.48
CA ASP A 53 7.87 13.78 -16.89
C ASP A 53 8.17 12.91 -15.65
N SER A 54 8.69 13.55 -14.58
CA SER A 54 8.96 12.89 -13.29
C SER A 54 7.68 12.41 -12.60
N GLU A 55 6.58 13.17 -12.69
CA GLU A 55 5.26 12.75 -12.23
C GLU A 55 4.79 11.50 -12.96
N LYS A 56 4.90 11.46 -14.29
CA LYS A 56 4.47 10.30 -15.10
C LYS A 56 5.28 9.04 -14.77
N GLU A 57 6.59 9.17 -14.61
CA GLU A 57 7.47 8.07 -14.18
C GLU A 57 7.05 7.54 -12.80
N ALA A 58 6.87 8.43 -11.81
CA ALA A 58 6.44 8.03 -10.48
C ALA A 58 5.06 7.34 -10.48
N LEU A 59 4.09 7.85 -11.25
CA LEU A 59 2.77 7.25 -11.37
C LEU A 59 2.83 5.86 -12.01
N PHE A 60 3.70 5.66 -13.02
CA PHE A 60 3.89 4.35 -13.64
C PHE A 60 4.46 3.33 -12.65
N ASP A 61 5.53 3.69 -11.95
CA ASP A 61 6.16 2.81 -10.96
C ASP A 61 5.19 2.45 -9.82
N LEU A 62 4.45 3.44 -9.32
CA LEU A 62 3.41 3.23 -8.29
C LEU A 62 2.30 2.33 -8.81
N ASN A 63 1.88 2.47 -10.07
CA ASN A 63 0.88 1.61 -10.68
C ASN A 63 1.33 0.15 -10.68
N THR A 64 2.57 -0.11 -11.08
CA THR A 64 3.15 -1.46 -11.10
C THR A 64 3.25 -2.05 -9.69
N GLU A 65 3.70 -1.26 -8.71
CA GLU A 65 3.79 -1.70 -7.31
C GLU A 65 2.39 -2.03 -6.74
N ILE A 66 1.41 -1.16 -6.94
CA ILE A 66 0.03 -1.34 -6.45
C ILE A 66 -0.62 -2.57 -7.09
N LYS A 67 -0.41 -2.83 -8.39
CA LYS A 67 -0.92 -4.04 -9.05
C LYS A 67 -0.37 -5.31 -8.42
N SER A 68 0.94 -5.36 -8.20
CA SER A 68 1.57 -6.50 -7.53
C SER A 68 1.03 -6.70 -6.11
N ASN A 69 0.73 -5.61 -5.40
CA ASN A 69 0.19 -5.65 -4.04
C ASN A 69 -1.27 -6.12 -4.01
N ILE A 70 -2.08 -5.75 -5.02
CA ILE A 70 -3.46 -6.24 -5.19
C ILE A 70 -3.44 -7.75 -5.41
N GLU A 71 -2.62 -8.25 -6.34
CA GLU A 71 -2.52 -9.68 -6.64
C GLU A 71 -2.09 -10.49 -5.41
N ALA A 72 -1.10 -9.99 -4.66
CA ALA A 72 -0.67 -10.62 -3.42
C ALA A 72 -1.80 -10.66 -2.38
N LEU A 73 -2.53 -9.54 -2.19
CA LEU A 73 -3.60 -9.47 -1.21
C LEU A 73 -4.79 -10.38 -1.57
N GLU A 74 -5.13 -10.51 -2.85
CA GLU A 74 -6.18 -11.44 -3.31
C GLU A 74 -5.85 -12.90 -2.97
N ILE A 75 -4.57 -13.28 -3.05
CA ILE A 75 -4.12 -14.62 -2.63
C ILE A 75 -4.31 -14.79 -1.11
N ILE A 76 -3.92 -13.79 -0.32
CA ILE A 76 -4.04 -13.86 1.15
C ILE A 76 -5.50 -13.98 1.56
N ILE A 77 -6.39 -13.13 1.01
CA ILE A 77 -7.83 -13.17 1.26
C ILE A 77 -8.39 -14.55 0.92
N ALA A 78 -8.03 -15.12 -0.23
CA ALA A 78 -8.53 -16.45 -0.63
C ALA A 78 -8.10 -17.56 0.35
N GLU A 79 -6.88 -17.50 0.89
CA GLU A 79 -6.43 -18.46 1.91
C GLU A 79 -7.09 -18.22 3.28
N HIS A 80 -7.36 -16.96 3.62
CA HIS A 80 -8.07 -16.58 4.84
C HIS A 80 -9.55 -16.97 4.81
N GLU A 81 -10.20 -16.91 3.66
CA GLU A 81 -11.54 -17.46 3.44
C GLU A 81 -11.57 -18.98 3.67
N LYS A 82 -10.59 -19.72 3.17
CA LYS A 82 -10.46 -21.16 3.44
C LYS A 82 -10.26 -21.44 4.92
N SER A 83 -9.42 -20.66 5.60
CA SER A 83 -9.21 -20.74 7.05
C SER A 83 -10.53 -20.50 7.82
N LEU A 84 -11.32 -19.50 7.43
CA LEU A 84 -12.62 -19.21 8.03
C LEU A 84 -13.63 -20.34 7.83
N VAL A 85 -13.72 -20.89 6.62
CA VAL A 85 -14.60 -22.02 6.30
C VAL A 85 -14.22 -23.25 7.14
N ALA A 86 -12.92 -23.55 7.23
CA ALA A 86 -12.42 -24.62 8.07
C ALA A 86 -12.74 -24.39 9.56
N GLY A 87 -12.60 -23.16 10.07
CA GLY A 87 -12.98 -22.79 11.43
C GLY A 87 -14.47 -23.02 11.72
N LYS A 88 -15.35 -22.59 10.81
CA LYS A 88 -16.80 -22.84 10.90
C LYS A 88 -17.12 -24.34 10.85
N GLU A 89 -16.41 -25.11 10.04
CA GLU A 89 -16.58 -26.56 9.99
C GLU A 89 -16.18 -27.23 11.31
N ILE A 90 -15.01 -26.90 11.87
CA ILE A 90 -14.57 -27.42 13.17
C ILE A 90 -15.56 -27.02 14.27
N LYS A 91 -16.03 -25.77 14.27
CA LYS A 91 -17.05 -25.29 15.21
C LYS A 91 -18.34 -26.11 15.14
N SER A 92 -18.80 -26.46 13.94
CA SER A 92 -19.98 -27.33 13.79
C SER A 92 -19.78 -28.74 14.39
N MET A 93 -18.56 -29.28 14.31
CA MET A 93 -18.21 -30.59 14.88
C MET A 93 -18.08 -30.58 16.40
N ILE A 94 -17.85 -29.41 17.02
CA ILE A 94 -17.88 -29.26 18.49
C ILE A 94 -19.30 -29.48 19.02
N THR A 95 -20.31 -28.98 18.30
CA THR A 95 -21.73 -29.11 18.70
C THR A 95 -22.42 -30.38 18.20
N ASP A 96 -21.89 -31.02 17.15
CA ASP A 96 -22.43 -32.26 16.58
C ASP A 96 -21.39 -33.39 16.64
N THR A 97 -21.50 -34.21 17.68
CA THR A 97 -20.60 -35.36 17.88
C THR A 97 -20.74 -36.43 16.81
N ASN A 98 -21.88 -36.54 16.11
CA ASN A 98 -22.03 -37.52 15.04
C ASN A 98 -21.13 -37.15 13.86
N LYS A 99 -21.09 -35.86 13.50
CA LYS A 99 -20.21 -35.33 12.46
C LYS A 99 -18.72 -35.56 12.78
N LEU A 100 -18.33 -35.33 14.04
CA LEU A 100 -16.97 -35.61 14.53
C LEU A 100 -16.63 -37.11 14.50
N ASN A 101 -17.59 -37.98 14.81
CA ASN A 101 -17.36 -39.42 14.81
C ASN A 101 -17.26 -39.99 13.37
N SER A 102 -18.01 -39.42 12.42
CA SER A 102 -18.01 -39.87 11.02
C SER A 102 -16.77 -39.50 10.21
N ILE A 103 -16.03 -38.45 10.61
CA ILE A 103 -14.83 -38.01 9.89
C ILE A 103 -13.59 -38.83 10.29
N SER A 104 -12.71 -39.11 9.32
CA SER A 104 -11.42 -39.74 9.56
C SER A 104 -10.46 -38.80 10.29
N ASN A 105 -9.47 -39.35 11.00
CA ASN A 105 -8.45 -38.51 11.66
C ASN A 105 -7.59 -37.72 10.66
N ASP A 106 -7.35 -38.25 9.46
CA ASP A 106 -6.57 -37.58 8.41
C ASP A 106 -7.33 -36.39 7.82
N SER A 107 -8.62 -36.58 7.50
CA SER A 107 -9.47 -35.48 7.02
C SER A 107 -9.62 -34.40 8.09
N LEU A 108 -9.81 -34.79 9.35
CA LEU A 108 -9.85 -33.86 10.48
C LEU A 108 -8.54 -33.09 10.65
N GLN A 109 -7.39 -33.78 10.52
CA GLN A 109 -6.07 -33.15 10.57
C GLN A 109 -5.90 -32.11 9.46
N SER A 110 -6.33 -32.40 8.24
CA SER A 110 -6.28 -31.46 7.11
C SER A 110 -7.09 -30.20 7.38
N ILE A 111 -8.32 -30.33 7.88
CA ILE A 111 -9.17 -29.17 8.23
C ILE A 111 -8.51 -28.34 9.35
N LEU A 112 -7.96 -29.00 10.37
CA LEU A 112 -7.25 -28.31 11.45
C LEU A 112 -6.00 -27.57 10.95
N ILE A 113 -5.27 -28.12 9.98
CA ILE A 113 -4.12 -27.43 9.38
C ILE A 113 -4.60 -26.18 8.64
N VAL A 114 -5.64 -26.28 7.79
CA VAL A 114 -6.18 -25.15 7.04
C VAL A 114 -6.72 -24.06 7.97
N MET A 115 -7.49 -24.41 8.99
CA MET A 115 -8.00 -23.46 9.98
C MET A 115 -6.84 -22.69 10.65
N ASN A 116 -5.77 -23.38 11.01
CA ASN A 116 -4.69 -22.80 11.80
C ASN A 116 -3.58 -22.15 10.99
N TYR A 117 -3.50 -22.36 9.68
CA TYR A 117 -2.46 -21.74 8.87
C TYR A 117 -2.68 -20.22 8.83
N ASN A 118 -1.60 -19.46 8.94
CA ASN A 118 -1.62 -18.00 8.98
C ASN A 118 -0.83 -17.47 7.80
N TYR A 119 -1.53 -17.13 6.73
CA TYR A 119 -0.91 -16.42 5.64
C TYR A 119 -0.68 -14.96 6.10
N THR A 120 0.42 -14.36 5.68
CA THR A 120 0.78 -12.98 6.04
C THR A 120 0.83 -12.15 4.77
N TYR A 121 0.34 -10.91 4.86
CA TYR A 121 0.40 -9.98 3.76
C TYR A 121 1.63 -9.07 3.91
N ASP A 122 2.61 -9.26 3.03
CA ASP A 122 3.86 -8.50 3.02
C ASP A 122 3.92 -7.60 1.76
N PRO A 123 3.28 -6.41 1.78
CA PRO A 123 3.20 -5.55 0.60
C PRO A 123 4.56 -4.96 0.21
N LYS A 124 4.75 -4.78 -1.09
CA LYS A 124 5.89 -4.02 -1.64
C LYS A 124 5.59 -2.53 -1.50
N LEU A 125 6.40 -1.81 -0.73
CA LEU A 125 6.22 -0.37 -0.47
C LEU A 125 7.46 0.45 -0.84
N GLY A 126 8.38 -0.12 -1.62
CA GLY A 126 9.67 0.50 -1.92
C GLY A 126 9.51 1.77 -2.74
N ILE A 127 8.64 1.73 -3.77
CA ILE A 127 8.35 2.88 -4.62
C ILE A 127 7.53 3.90 -3.85
N LEU A 128 6.46 3.49 -3.16
CA LEU A 128 5.64 4.39 -2.34
C LEU A 128 6.49 5.18 -1.35
N ASN A 129 7.32 4.48 -0.56
CA ASN A 129 8.19 5.10 0.42
C ASN A 129 9.22 6.02 -0.23
N SER A 130 9.79 5.63 -1.37
CA SER A 130 10.71 6.49 -2.13
C SER A 130 10.03 7.78 -2.58
N VAL A 131 8.82 7.69 -3.14
CA VAL A 131 8.05 8.85 -3.63
C VAL A 131 7.68 9.81 -2.51
N ILE A 132 7.25 9.28 -1.35
CA ILE A 132 6.92 10.07 -0.16
C ILE A 132 8.19 10.74 0.41
N ASN A 133 9.22 9.96 0.71
CA ASN A 133 10.41 10.42 1.44
C ASN A 133 11.29 11.36 0.60
N SER A 134 11.28 11.22 -0.73
CA SER A 134 11.99 12.13 -1.64
C SER A 134 11.23 13.44 -1.91
N GLY A 135 10.00 13.59 -1.39
CA GLY A 135 9.14 14.73 -1.69
C GLY A 135 8.56 14.73 -3.11
N ARG A 136 8.84 13.71 -3.93
CA ARG A 136 8.28 13.54 -5.28
C ARG A 136 6.76 13.39 -5.26
N ILE A 137 6.17 12.99 -4.14
CA ILE A 137 4.71 13.00 -3.96
C ILE A 137 4.10 14.37 -4.25
N ASN A 138 4.83 15.47 -4.01
CA ASN A 138 4.36 16.83 -4.30
C ASN A 138 4.29 17.15 -5.80
N LEU A 139 4.96 16.36 -6.66
CA LEU A 139 4.90 16.51 -8.12
C LEU A 139 3.60 15.95 -8.69
N ILE A 140 2.96 14.99 -8.01
CA ILE A 140 1.68 14.42 -8.43
C ILE A 140 0.62 15.51 -8.33
N GLN A 141 0.15 16.05 -9.46
CA GLN A 141 -0.75 17.19 -9.51
C GLN A 141 -2.15 16.86 -8.96
N ASN A 142 -2.61 15.63 -9.22
CA ASN A 142 -3.89 15.14 -8.74
C ASN A 142 -3.87 14.97 -7.21
N LYS A 143 -4.57 15.88 -6.52
CA LYS A 143 -4.61 15.89 -5.05
C LYS A 143 -5.25 14.64 -4.46
N GLU A 144 -6.25 14.06 -5.13
CA GLU A 144 -6.93 12.86 -4.64
C GLU A 144 -5.95 11.68 -4.62
N ILE A 145 -5.16 11.51 -5.70
CA ILE A 145 -4.11 10.48 -5.76
C ILE A 145 -3.09 10.68 -4.64
N ARG A 146 -2.64 11.91 -4.40
CA ARG A 146 -1.70 12.18 -3.28
C ARG A 146 -2.24 11.76 -1.92
N TYR A 147 -3.51 12.09 -1.63
CA TYR A 147 -4.13 11.69 -0.36
C TYR A 147 -4.25 10.18 -0.26
N MET A 148 -4.72 9.52 -1.33
CA MET A 148 -4.82 8.06 -1.35
C MET A 148 -3.45 7.39 -1.12
N LEU A 149 -2.40 7.83 -1.81
CA LEU A 149 -1.04 7.30 -1.61
C LEU A 149 -0.54 7.50 -0.18
N SER A 150 -0.86 8.63 0.44
CA SER A 150 -0.44 8.93 1.81
C SER A 150 -1.16 8.05 2.86
N SER A 151 -2.37 7.59 2.56
CA SER A 151 -3.19 6.76 3.46
C SER A 151 -2.98 5.25 3.27
N ILE A 152 -2.25 4.79 2.25
CA ILE A 152 -2.05 3.35 2.00
C ILE A 152 -1.52 2.62 3.25
N ASN A 153 -0.57 3.21 3.97
CA ASN A 153 0.02 2.59 5.16
C ASN A 153 -1.00 2.40 6.29
N GLU A 154 -1.96 3.31 6.46
CA GLU A 154 -3.00 3.17 7.48
C GLU A 154 -3.89 1.96 7.18
N PHE A 155 -4.38 1.82 5.95
CA PHE A 155 -5.18 0.67 5.54
C PHE A 155 -4.42 -0.67 5.62
N ILE A 156 -3.10 -0.66 5.38
CA ILE A 156 -2.27 -1.87 5.53
C ILE A 156 -2.12 -2.27 6.99
N ILE A 157 -1.96 -1.29 7.89
CA ILE A 157 -1.86 -1.55 9.33
C ILE A 157 -3.14 -2.21 9.80
N ASP A 158 -4.29 -1.59 9.51
CA ASP A 158 -5.62 -2.09 9.89
C ASP A 158 -5.81 -3.54 9.42
N ALA A 159 -5.64 -3.80 8.12
CA ALA A 159 -5.82 -5.14 7.55
C ALA A 159 -4.90 -6.24 8.11
N ASP A 160 -3.78 -5.89 8.76
CA ASP A 160 -2.82 -6.84 9.32
C ASP A 160 -2.98 -7.03 10.84
N GLU A 161 -3.80 -6.22 11.52
CA GLU A 161 -3.96 -6.27 12.99
C GLU A 161 -4.45 -7.65 13.45
N ASP A 162 -5.55 -8.14 12.86
CA ASP A 162 -6.16 -9.41 13.24
C ASP A 162 -5.25 -10.61 12.96
N THR A 163 -4.52 -10.59 11.85
CA THR A 163 -3.54 -11.63 11.51
C THR A 163 -2.39 -11.70 12.54
N LYS A 164 -1.93 -10.55 13.04
CA LYS A 164 -0.93 -10.46 14.12
C LYS A 164 -1.49 -10.96 15.46
N VAL A 165 -2.73 -10.61 15.81
CA VAL A 165 -3.37 -11.08 17.04
C VAL A 165 -3.51 -12.61 17.03
N ILE A 166 -3.92 -13.18 15.90
CA ILE A 166 -3.98 -14.63 15.69
C ILE A 166 -2.60 -15.26 15.89
N GLU A 167 -1.54 -14.72 15.28
CA GLU A 167 -0.19 -15.29 15.42
C GLU A 167 0.31 -15.28 16.87
N LYS A 168 0.08 -14.16 17.58
CA LYS A 168 0.45 -14.03 18.98
C LYS A 168 -0.24 -15.08 19.85
N LEU A 169 -1.58 -15.15 19.78
CA LEU A 169 -2.34 -16.09 20.61
C LEU A 169 -2.12 -17.55 20.20
N ARG A 170 -1.79 -17.82 18.93
CA ARG A 170 -1.40 -19.16 18.49
C ARG A 170 -0.16 -19.64 19.24
N ARG A 171 0.86 -18.78 19.38
CA ARG A 171 2.12 -19.10 20.09
C ARG A 171 1.92 -19.23 21.58
N GLU A 172 1.12 -18.34 22.17
CA GLU A 172 0.92 -18.28 23.62
C GLU A 172 -0.05 -19.34 24.14
N TYR A 173 -1.06 -19.74 23.35
CA TYR A 173 -2.14 -20.63 23.80
C TYR A 173 -2.25 -21.91 22.97
N TYR A 174 -2.45 -21.79 21.65
CA TYR A 174 -2.78 -22.96 20.83
C TYR A 174 -1.66 -24.00 20.77
N TRP A 175 -0.43 -23.58 20.45
CA TRP A 175 0.69 -24.52 20.32
C TRP A 175 1.05 -25.22 21.63
N PRO A 176 1.14 -24.53 22.78
CA PRO A 176 1.32 -25.18 24.08
C PRO A 176 0.21 -26.19 24.39
N MET A 177 -1.05 -25.81 24.21
CA MET A 177 -2.20 -26.70 24.43
C MET A 177 -2.09 -27.96 23.57
N ILE A 178 -1.81 -27.82 22.27
CA ILE A 178 -1.69 -28.95 21.35
C ILE A 178 -0.49 -29.84 21.69
N ALA A 179 0.65 -29.24 22.07
CA ALA A 179 1.85 -29.98 22.44
C ALA A 179 1.64 -30.85 23.68
N SER A 180 0.89 -30.34 24.67
CA SER A 180 0.59 -31.07 25.92
C SER A 180 -0.26 -32.33 25.72
N LYS A 181 -0.94 -32.46 24.57
CA LYS A 181 -1.86 -33.57 24.26
C LYS A 181 -1.23 -34.67 23.40
N LYS A 182 0.08 -34.62 23.13
CA LYS A 182 0.78 -35.71 22.43
C LYS A 182 0.89 -36.92 23.34
N GLU A 183 0.47 -38.08 22.86
CA GLU A 183 0.61 -39.34 23.56
C GLU A 183 1.76 -40.16 22.96
N ILE A 184 2.60 -40.73 23.81
CA ILE A 184 3.62 -41.72 23.41
C ILE A 184 2.89 -43.05 23.25
N ILE A 185 2.74 -43.52 22.01
CA ILE A 185 2.18 -44.86 21.74
C ILE A 185 3.29 -45.92 21.87
N ASP A 186 4.49 -45.59 21.43
CA ASP A 186 5.72 -46.40 21.56
C ASP A 186 6.92 -45.43 21.56
N TYR A 187 8.10 -45.85 22.05
CA TYR A 187 9.34 -45.05 22.08
C TYR A 187 9.70 -44.45 20.71
N ASN A 188 9.23 -45.08 19.61
CA ASN A 188 9.45 -44.63 18.24
C ASN A 188 8.20 -44.03 17.55
N LYS A 189 7.05 -43.98 18.24
CA LYS A 189 5.77 -43.54 17.63
C LYS A 189 4.98 -42.65 18.58
N LEU A 190 5.02 -41.35 18.29
CA LEU A 190 4.09 -40.37 18.86
C LEU A 190 2.79 -40.40 18.05
N SER A 191 1.63 -40.34 18.72
CA SER A 191 0.37 -40.09 18.04
C SER A 191 -0.45 -39.02 18.74
N ARG A 192 -1.36 -38.43 17.98
CA ARG A 192 -2.34 -37.48 18.48
C ARG A 192 -3.71 -37.90 17.99
N ASP A 193 -4.59 -38.27 18.90
CA ASP A 193 -6.01 -38.37 18.58
C ASP A 193 -6.63 -36.97 18.63
N ASN A 194 -6.83 -36.38 17.45
CA ASN A 194 -7.40 -35.04 17.29
C ASN A 194 -8.77 -34.91 17.96
N LYS A 195 -9.58 -35.99 17.97
CA LYS A 195 -10.94 -35.98 18.50
C LYS A 195 -10.96 -35.73 20.02
N LYS A 196 -9.92 -36.13 20.76
CA LYS A 196 -9.78 -35.85 22.20
C LYS A 196 -9.74 -34.36 22.52
N SER A 197 -9.34 -33.52 21.57
CA SER A 197 -9.28 -32.06 21.79
C SER A 197 -10.66 -31.39 21.77
N PHE A 198 -11.67 -31.98 21.15
CA PHE A 198 -12.98 -31.35 20.93
C PHE A 198 -13.81 -31.13 22.21
N ARG A 199 -13.42 -31.76 23.33
CA ARG A 199 -14.04 -31.54 24.65
C ARG A 199 -13.21 -30.66 25.59
N ASN A 200 -12.07 -30.17 25.12
CA ASN A 200 -11.19 -29.34 25.93
C ASN A 200 -11.61 -27.85 25.81
N PRO A 201 -11.89 -27.15 26.92
CA PRO A 201 -12.33 -25.76 26.88
C PRO A 201 -11.39 -24.80 26.16
N GLU A 202 -10.07 -24.98 26.29
CA GLU A 202 -9.08 -24.14 25.60
C GLU A 202 -9.14 -24.33 24.08
N PHE A 203 -9.41 -25.54 23.62
CA PHE A 203 -9.57 -25.82 22.18
C PHE A 203 -10.86 -25.19 21.64
N ILE A 204 -11.96 -25.29 22.39
CA ILE A 204 -13.24 -24.66 22.02
C ILE A 204 -13.07 -23.14 21.95
N PHE A 205 -12.46 -22.55 22.97
CA PHE A 205 -12.10 -21.12 22.99
C PHE A 205 -11.27 -20.74 21.77
N TRP A 206 -10.22 -21.52 21.45
CA TRP A 206 -9.37 -21.24 20.31
C TRP A 206 -10.13 -21.27 18.98
N VAL A 207 -11.00 -22.25 18.76
CA VAL A 207 -11.82 -22.36 17.55
C VAL A 207 -12.77 -21.17 17.41
N ASP A 208 -13.42 -20.77 18.50
CA ASP A 208 -14.28 -19.58 18.50
C ASP A 208 -13.49 -18.31 18.22
N PHE A 209 -12.37 -18.13 18.93
CA PHE A 209 -11.47 -16.99 18.78
C PHE A 209 -10.96 -16.84 17.34
N ILE A 210 -10.33 -17.89 16.77
CA ILE A 210 -9.74 -17.79 15.43
C ILE A 210 -10.81 -17.58 14.36
N THR A 211 -11.99 -18.20 14.50
CA THR A 211 -13.08 -18.03 13.53
C THR A 211 -13.62 -16.60 13.54
N THR A 212 -13.82 -16.02 14.73
CA THR A 212 -14.32 -14.64 14.86
C THR A 212 -13.29 -13.63 14.38
N VAL A 213 -12.03 -13.74 14.81
CA VAL A 213 -10.98 -12.80 14.41
C VAL A 213 -10.64 -12.92 12.93
N ARG A 214 -10.64 -14.14 12.37
CA ARG A 214 -10.46 -14.33 10.92
C ARG A 214 -11.58 -13.70 10.10
N GLN A 215 -12.82 -13.74 10.59
CA GLN A 215 -13.95 -13.10 9.91
C GLN A 215 -13.81 -11.57 9.92
N SER A 216 -13.43 -10.99 11.06
CA SER A 216 -13.15 -9.56 11.19
C SER A 216 -12.02 -9.11 10.27
N GLY A 217 -10.86 -9.77 10.32
CA GLY A 217 -9.72 -9.42 9.49
C GLY A 217 -10.00 -9.54 7.99
N LEU A 218 -10.84 -10.49 7.57
CA LEU A 218 -11.28 -10.57 6.17
C LEU A 218 -12.09 -9.35 5.73
N GLU A 219 -12.86 -8.70 6.62
CA GLU A 219 -13.58 -7.47 6.29
C GLU A 219 -12.58 -6.33 6.02
N GLU A 220 -11.58 -6.18 6.87
CA GLU A 220 -10.52 -5.16 6.74
C GLU A 220 -9.61 -5.39 5.52
N GLU A 221 -9.23 -6.65 5.25
CA GLU A 221 -8.47 -7.03 4.06
C GLU A 221 -9.24 -6.70 2.77
N ASN A 222 -10.55 -6.93 2.74
CA ASN A 222 -11.40 -6.59 1.60
C ASN A 222 -11.53 -5.06 1.43
N ASP A 223 -11.58 -4.31 2.52
CA ASP A 223 -11.58 -2.84 2.48
C ASP A 223 -10.25 -2.29 1.93
N LEU A 224 -9.11 -2.84 2.37
CA LEU A 224 -7.80 -2.54 1.79
C LEU A 224 -7.76 -2.90 0.29
N LEU A 225 -8.25 -4.08 -0.11
CA LEU A 225 -8.28 -4.49 -1.52
C LEU A 225 -9.09 -3.52 -2.38
N LYS A 226 -10.27 -3.12 -1.90
CA LYS A 226 -11.13 -2.14 -2.58
C LYS A 226 -10.45 -0.78 -2.67
N PHE A 227 -9.77 -0.36 -1.61
CA PHE A 227 -9.00 0.87 -1.59
C PHE A 227 -7.86 0.84 -2.61
N LEU A 228 -7.01 -0.19 -2.61
CA LEU A 228 -5.90 -0.34 -3.56
C LEU A 228 -6.40 -0.36 -5.01
N LYS A 229 -7.52 -1.05 -5.29
CA LYS A 229 -8.16 -1.04 -6.62
C LYS A 229 -8.60 0.38 -7.02
N LYS A 230 -9.16 1.16 -6.09
CA LYS A 230 -9.50 2.58 -6.33
C LYS A 230 -8.24 3.39 -6.67
N VAL A 231 -7.15 3.22 -5.90
CA VAL A 231 -5.89 3.92 -6.17
C VAL A 231 -5.35 3.56 -7.56
N ASN A 232 -5.33 2.27 -7.91
CA ASN A 232 -4.88 1.80 -9.22
C ASN A 232 -5.66 2.45 -10.35
N ILE A 233 -7.00 2.45 -10.28
CA ILE A 233 -7.87 3.05 -11.30
C ILE A 233 -7.60 4.56 -11.44
N ALA A 234 -7.45 5.27 -10.32
CA ALA A 234 -7.17 6.70 -10.33
C ALA A 234 -5.83 7.02 -11.02
N ILE A 235 -4.79 6.23 -10.71
CA ILE A 235 -3.46 6.36 -11.33
C ILE A 235 -3.53 6.05 -12.83
N GLU A 236 -4.20 4.96 -13.23
CA GLU A 236 -4.36 4.62 -14.65
C GLU A 236 -5.10 5.71 -15.44
N SER A 237 -6.10 6.34 -14.81
CA SER A 237 -6.82 7.45 -15.43
C SER A 237 -5.94 8.69 -15.57
N GLU A 238 -5.01 8.92 -14.64
CA GLU A 238 -4.11 10.09 -14.67
C GLU A 238 -3.00 9.91 -15.70
N ILE A 239 -2.44 8.70 -15.81
CA ILE A 239 -1.39 8.37 -16.81
C ILE A 239 -1.88 8.57 -18.25
N LYS A 240 -3.18 8.34 -18.50
CA LYS A 240 -3.79 8.49 -19.83
C LYS A 240 -4.01 9.94 -20.26
N LYS A 241 -3.80 10.93 -19.37
CA LYS A 241 -3.91 12.37 -19.69
C LYS A 241 -2.61 12.94 -20.28
#